data_AF-A0A1C0BYK9-F1
#
_entry.id   AF-A0A1C0BYK9-F1
#
_cell.length_a   1.000
_cell.length_b   1.000
_cell.length_c   1.000
_cell.angle_alpha   90.00
_cell.angle_beta   90.00
_cell.angle_gamma   90.00
#
_symmetry.space_group_name_H-M   'P 1'
#
loop_
_entity.id
_entity.type
_entity.pdbx_description
1 polymer ?
#
loop_
_entity_poly.entity_id
_entity_poly.type
_entity_poly.pdbx_seq_one_letter_code
_entity_poly.pdbx_strand_id
1 'polypeptide(L)'
;MKRLVCLILAFSLFGCTASRKTIEASTNYGNLDHARNKEIEIAKELPYRDIKLRTLDEVQMQDNGELDIRFTDIRERTFSTEELQYVVFDSATKWSKELLVEYQPAQVMDMGKNPGLGIRDLHKQGITGKGVNIAIVDQGLNPNHEEFRDKLVWYEEIHSYDQYVSMHGPAVTSLAVGQSTGVAPGAKVYYIASSFYDVDENQNFQTNLTYMANAIDRVLEINEALDAQEKIKIISISRGFTLGEQEEKGSREVYEAIERAKKKGIFVITTSTNENYQVNVLGLGRNADANPEHIDAYDKGMFLKNVNFVEDEMNNIWVPMDMRTYASFTGTQDYTFASQGGLSWVVPWLAGMYALCLQVKPTLTYQDFLNLVCATTQTKSCEDGSVLQGIIQPKALIKAVSKQ
;
A
#
# COMPACT_ATOMS: atom_id res chain seq x y z
N MET A 1 28.43 5.59 2.63
CA MET A 1 27.20 4.80 2.45
C MET A 1 26.02 5.73 2.63
N LYS A 2 25.25 6.02 1.56
CA LYS A 2 23.96 6.70 1.68
C LYS A 2 22.90 5.63 1.47
N ARG A 3 22.39 5.05 2.56
CA ARG A 3 21.19 4.22 2.52
C ARG A 3 20.00 5.11 2.17
N LEU A 4 19.02 4.52 1.49
CA LEU A 4 17.84 5.16 0.92
C LEU A 4 17.18 6.12 1.93
N VAL A 5 17.32 7.43 1.70
CA VAL A 5 16.49 8.42 2.37
C VAL A 5 15.12 8.34 1.71
N CYS A 6 14.13 7.83 2.44
CA CYS A 6 12.74 7.86 2.01
C CYS A 6 12.37 9.32 1.67
N LEU A 7 12.01 9.58 0.41
CA LEU A 7 11.41 10.83 0.00
C LEU A 7 10.06 10.95 0.70
N ILE A 8 10.03 11.79 1.73
CA ILE A 8 8.82 12.21 2.42
C ILE A 8 8.04 13.07 1.43
N LEU A 9 6.79 12.69 1.14
CA LEU A 9 5.83 13.57 0.48
C LEU A 9 5.66 14.82 1.35
N ALA A 10 6.24 15.94 0.90
CA ALA A 10 6.16 17.21 1.58
C ALA A 10 4.74 17.79 1.44
N PHE A 11 4.03 17.92 2.55
CA PHE A 11 2.75 18.63 2.59
C PHE A 11 3.01 20.14 2.72
N SER A 12 2.56 20.91 1.73
CA SER A 12 2.43 22.36 1.84
C SER A 12 1.03 22.72 2.36
N LEU A 13 0.95 23.49 3.46
CA LEU A 13 -0.30 24.13 3.86
C LEU A 13 -0.05 25.58 4.30
N PHE A 14 -0.90 26.45 3.76
CA PHE A 14 -0.96 27.88 4.01
C PHE A 14 -1.34 28.19 5.46
N GLY A 15 -0.63 29.16 6.05
CA GLY A 15 -0.90 29.66 7.38
C GLY A 15 -2.19 30.48 7.46
N CYS A 16 -3.00 30.21 8.48
CA CYS A 16 -3.99 31.16 8.96
C CYS A 16 -4.00 31.13 10.50
N THR A 17 -3.79 32.29 11.11
CA THR A 17 -3.72 32.50 12.55
C THR A 17 -5.13 32.47 13.16
N ALA A 18 -5.57 31.29 13.59
CA ALA A 18 -6.66 31.11 14.55
C ALA A 18 -6.10 30.52 15.85
N SER A 19 -6.72 30.83 17.00
CA SER A 19 -6.27 30.36 18.32
C SER A 19 -5.95 28.86 18.28
N ARG A 20 -4.68 28.49 18.51
CA ARG A 20 -4.21 27.11 18.40
C ARG A 20 -4.93 26.25 19.44
N LYS A 21 -5.99 25.54 19.01
CA LYS A 21 -6.47 24.37 19.76
C LYS A 21 -5.37 23.32 19.69
N THR A 22 -4.99 22.77 20.84
CA THR A 22 -4.17 21.56 20.91
C THR A 22 -4.94 20.46 20.17
N ILE A 23 -4.33 19.87 19.14
CA ILE A 23 -4.89 18.71 18.45
C ILE A 23 -4.46 17.49 19.26
N GLU A 24 -5.42 16.73 19.77
CA GLU A 24 -5.16 15.47 20.49
C GLU A 24 -5.38 14.29 19.55
N ALA A 25 -4.49 13.29 19.60
CA ALA A 25 -4.66 12.06 18.86
C ALA A 25 -5.75 11.20 19.51
N SER A 26 -6.60 10.57 18.69
CA SER A 26 -7.56 9.59 19.19
C SER A 26 -6.88 8.23 19.39
N THR A 27 -7.30 7.54 20.45
CA THR A 27 -7.02 6.11 20.66
C THR A 27 -8.33 5.45 21.07
N ASN A 28 -8.85 4.60 20.20
CA ASN A 28 -10.14 3.95 20.34
C ASN A 28 -9.92 2.46 20.10
N TYR A 29 -9.58 1.73 21.18
CA TYR A 29 -9.38 0.28 21.12
C TYR A 29 -10.72 -0.43 20.91
N GLY A 30 -10.71 -1.44 20.02
CA GLY A 30 -11.84 -2.31 19.87
C GLY A 30 -12.01 -3.26 21.07
N ASN A 31 -13.25 -3.67 21.32
CA ASN A 31 -13.57 -4.61 22.39
C ASN A 31 -13.13 -6.04 22.04
N LEU A 32 -12.13 -6.58 22.73
CA LEU A 32 -11.62 -7.94 22.48
C LEU A 32 -12.68 -9.05 22.64
N ASP A 33 -13.79 -8.81 23.34
CA ASP A 33 -14.91 -9.75 23.38
C ASP A 33 -15.59 -9.90 22.00
N HIS A 34 -15.61 -8.85 21.17
CA HIS A 34 -16.12 -8.94 19.80
C HIS A 34 -15.25 -9.85 18.94
N ALA A 35 -13.93 -9.85 19.14
CA ALA A 35 -13.02 -10.78 18.46
C ALA A 35 -13.32 -12.24 18.84
N ARG A 36 -13.61 -12.49 20.11
CA ARG A 36 -13.99 -13.83 20.62
C ARG A 36 -15.35 -14.28 20.08
N ASN A 37 -16.28 -13.34 19.93
CA ASN A 37 -17.65 -13.60 19.45
C ASN A 37 -17.81 -13.52 17.93
N LYS A 38 -16.75 -13.18 17.18
CA LYS A 38 -16.75 -12.97 15.72
C LYS A 38 -17.69 -11.85 15.27
N GLU A 39 -17.83 -10.84 16.11
CA GLU A 39 -18.59 -9.63 15.82
C GLU A 39 -17.73 -8.65 15.01
N ILE A 40 -18.36 -7.89 14.12
CA ILE A 40 -17.69 -6.81 13.38
C ILE A 40 -17.46 -5.65 14.35
N GLU A 41 -16.23 -5.17 14.43
CA GLU A 41 -15.87 -4.02 15.26
C GLU A 41 -15.45 -2.85 14.40
N ILE A 42 -16.17 -1.73 14.48
CA ILE A 42 -15.83 -0.49 13.77
C ILE A 42 -15.85 0.65 14.77
N ALA A 43 -14.67 1.05 15.25
CA ALA A 43 -14.55 2.08 16.28
C ALA A 43 -15.06 3.46 15.82
N LYS A 44 -14.94 3.77 14.52
CA LYS A 44 -15.28 5.09 13.98
C LYS A 44 -15.46 5.04 12.47
N GLU A 45 -16.36 5.88 11.96
CA GLU A 45 -16.45 6.21 10.55
C GLU A 45 -15.89 7.61 10.32
N LEU A 46 -14.77 7.70 9.60
CA LEU A 46 -14.19 8.99 9.23
C LEU A 46 -14.95 9.64 8.07
N PRO A 47 -15.32 10.92 8.16
CA PRO A 47 -15.94 11.62 7.03
C PRO A 47 -14.94 11.85 5.90
N TYR A 48 -15.45 11.94 4.67
CA TYR A 48 -14.69 12.42 3.52
C TYR A 48 -14.53 13.95 3.58
N ARG A 49 -13.40 14.49 3.11
CA ARG A 49 -13.23 15.94 2.99
C ARG A 49 -14.05 16.47 1.82
N ASP A 50 -14.66 17.63 2.01
CA ASP A 50 -15.22 18.41 0.89
C ASP A 50 -14.06 19.08 0.13
N ILE A 51 -13.62 18.44 -0.96
CA ILE A 51 -12.49 18.92 -1.77
C ILE A 51 -13.03 19.83 -2.89
N LYS A 52 -12.57 21.09 -2.88
CA LYS A 52 -12.85 22.02 -3.98
C LYS A 52 -11.95 21.71 -5.17
N LEU A 53 -12.49 21.92 -6.37
CA LEU A 53 -11.69 21.79 -7.58
C LEU A 53 -10.53 22.80 -7.58
N ARG A 54 -9.35 22.30 -7.93
CA ARG A 54 -8.12 23.06 -8.15
C ARG A 54 -8.19 23.88 -9.44
N THR A 55 -7.44 24.98 -9.49
CA THR A 55 -7.27 25.77 -10.71
C THR A 55 -6.12 25.24 -11.56
N LEU A 56 -6.10 25.59 -12.85
CA LEU A 56 -5.03 25.17 -13.77
C LEU A 56 -3.64 25.69 -13.36
N ASP A 57 -3.56 26.86 -12.72
CA ASP A 57 -2.31 27.46 -12.26
C ASP A 57 -1.63 26.62 -11.17
N GLU A 58 -2.39 25.76 -10.48
CA GLU A 58 -1.87 24.84 -9.45
C GLU A 58 -1.33 23.55 -10.06
N VAL A 59 -1.46 23.35 -11.37
CA VAL A 59 -1.00 22.15 -12.06
C VAL A 59 0.41 22.35 -12.60
N GLN A 60 1.36 21.71 -11.93
CA GLN A 60 2.76 21.73 -12.30
C GLN A 60 3.39 20.36 -12.05
N MET A 61 4.46 20.08 -12.79
CA MET A 61 5.29 18.91 -12.53
C MET A 61 5.94 19.05 -11.15
N GLN A 62 5.78 18.03 -10.32
CA GLN A 62 6.38 17.94 -9.00
C GLN A 62 7.85 17.51 -9.11
N ASP A 63 8.64 17.72 -8.06
CA ASP A 63 10.06 17.37 -8.02
C ASP A 63 10.32 15.87 -8.24
N ASN A 64 9.35 15.02 -7.91
CA ASN A 64 9.40 13.58 -8.13
C ASN A 64 9.04 13.15 -9.57
N GLY A 65 8.76 14.11 -10.47
CA GLY A 65 8.35 13.88 -11.84
C GLY A 65 6.86 13.59 -12.03
N GLU A 66 6.03 13.74 -10.99
CA GLU A 66 4.60 13.50 -11.04
C GLU A 66 3.81 14.74 -11.50
N LEU A 67 2.79 14.56 -12.35
CA LEU A 67 1.88 15.63 -12.76
C LEU A 67 0.51 15.43 -12.11
N ASP A 68 0.34 15.97 -10.90
CA ASP A 68 -0.91 15.82 -10.13
C ASP A 68 -2.04 16.72 -10.65
N ILE A 69 -3.02 16.10 -11.31
CA ILE A 69 -4.25 16.71 -11.85
C ILE A 69 -5.52 16.22 -11.12
N ARG A 70 -5.37 15.63 -9.94
CA ARG A 70 -6.49 15.25 -9.07
C ARG A 70 -7.33 16.45 -8.68
N PHE A 71 -8.64 16.25 -8.65
CA PHE A 71 -9.63 17.28 -8.36
C PHE A 71 -9.45 18.54 -9.21
N THR A 72 -8.96 18.45 -10.45
CA THR A 72 -8.72 19.62 -11.30
C THR A 72 -9.63 19.64 -12.53
N ASP A 73 -10.06 20.83 -12.92
CA ASP A 73 -10.71 21.05 -14.21
C ASP A 73 -9.67 21.36 -15.30
N ILE A 74 -9.33 20.36 -16.13
CA ILE A 74 -8.27 20.46 -17.14
C ILE A 74 -8.80 20.64 -18.57
N ARG A 75 -10.09 20.98 -18.73
CA ARG A 75 -10.75 21.08 -20.04
C ARG A 75 -10.11 22.10 -21.00
N GLU A 76 -9.49 23.14 -20.45
CA GLU A 76 -8.86 24.22 -21.22
C GLU A 76 -7.33 24.04 -21.37
N ARG A 77 -6.74 22.95 -20.85
CA ARG A 77 -5.31 22.67 -20.96
C ARG A 77 -5.03 21.56 -21.98
N THR A 78 -4.08 21.82 -22.87
CA THR A 78 -3.49 20.81 -23.76
C THR A 78 -2.35 20.08 -23.05
N PHE A 79 -2.20 18.79 -23.30
CA PHE A 79 -1.11 17.97 -22.77
C PHE A 79 -0.35 17.32 -23.92
N SER A 80 0.98 17.23 -23.78
CA SER A 80 1.80 16.39 -24.62
C SER A 80 1.64 14.90 -24.26
N THR A 81 1.95 14.01 -25.20
CA THR A 81 1.98 12.56 -24.94
C THR A 81 2.97 12.20 -23.82
N GLU A 82 4.06 12.96 -23.69
CA GLU A 82 5.05 12.77 -22.63
C GLU A 82 4.45 13.11 -21.26
N GLU A 83 3.81 14.27 -21.09
CA GLU A 83 3.16 14.66 -19.84
C GLU A 83 2.12 13.63 -19.36
N LEU A 84 1.36 13.05 -20.29
CA LEU A 84 0.34 12.04 -19.99
C LEU A 84 0.91 10.73 -19.42
N GLN A 85 2.21 10.46 -19.55
CA GLN A 85 2.84 9.33 -18.87
C GLN A 85 3.04 9.57 -17.37
N TYR A 86 2.98 10.82 -16.93
CA TYR A 86 3.29 11.22 -15.55
C TYR A 86 2.06 11.67 -14.76
N VAL A 87 0.86 11.65 -15.33
CA VAL A 87 -0.33 12.17 -14.66
C VAL A 87 -0.82 11.29 -13.51
N VAL A 88 -1.26 11.96 -12.44
CA VAL A 88 -2.07 11.37 -11.38
C VAL A 88 -3.43 12.06 -11.40
N PHE A 89 -4.49 11.27 -11.50
CA PHE A 89 -5.84 11.78 -11.67
C PHE A 89 -6.85 10.94 -10.90
N ASP A 90 -8.05 11.46 -10.72
CA ASP A 90 -9.10 10.78 -9.97
C ASP A 90 -10.46 10.88 -10.67
N SER A 91 -11.48 10.32 -10.02
CA SER A 91 -12.86 10.36 -10.48
C SER A 91 -13.46 11.78 -10.60
N ALA A 92 -12.84 12.79 -9.97
CA ALA A 92 -13.30 14.19 -10.01
C ALA A 92 -12.58 15.04 -11.07
N THR A 93 -11.43 14.58 -11.60
CA THR A 93 -10.72 15.25 -12.70
C THR A 93 -11.63 15.43 -13.93
N LYS A 94 -11.74 16.66 -14.44
CA LYS A 94 -12.58 16.96 -15.62
C LYS A 94 -11.73 17.09 -16.87
N TRP A 95 -12.04 16.26 -17.86
CA TRP A 95 -11.27 16.12 -19.10
C TRP A 95 -11.90 16.87 -20.26
N SER A 96 -11.08 17.39 -21.19
CA SER A 96 -11.55 17.90 -22.48
C SER A 96 -12.07 16.77 -23.35
N LYS A 97 -12.86 17.09 -24.39
CA LYS A 97 -13.40 16.06 -25.30
C LYS A 97 -12.29 15.37 -26.08
N GLU A 98 -11.25 16.11 -26.40
CA GLU A 98 -10.06 15.67 -27.12
C GLU A 98 -9.29 14.64 -26.28
N LEU A 99 -9.02 14.95 -25.01
CA LEU A 99 -8.30 14.03 -24.10
C LEU A 99 -9.09 12.77 -23.78
N LEU A 100 -10.44 12.83 -23.77
CA LEU A 100 -11.27 11.63 -23.62
C LEU A 100 -11.09 10.63 -24.77
N VAL A 101 -10.71 11.11 -25.96
CA VAL A 101 -10.42 10.26 -27.13
C VAL A 101 -8.95 9.85 -27.17
N GLU A 102 -8.03 10.78 -26.92
CA GLU A 102 -6.59 10.54 -27.05
C GLU A 102 -6.01 9.70 -25.90
N TYR A 103 -6.34 10.06 -24.65
CA TYR A 103 -5.79 9.41 -23.45
C TYR A 103 -6.69 8.31 -22.90
N GLN A 104 -8.01 8.41 -23.14
CA GLN A 104 -9.00 7.43 -22.66
C GLN A 104 -8.88 7.15 -21.14
N PRO A 105 -8.99 8.19 -20.28
CA PRO A 105 -8.70 8.08 -18.84
C PRO A 105 -9.49 6.99 -18.12
N ALA A 106 -10.72 6.70 -18.56
CA ALA A 106 -11.52 5.61 -18.00
C ALA A 106 -10.89 4.22 -18.26
N GLN A 107 -10.30 4.00 -19.44
CA GLN A 107 -9.62 2.74 -19.76
C GLN A 107 -8.29 2.63 -19.02
N VAL A 108 -7.53 3.74 -18.93
CA VAL A 108 -6.29 3.80 -18.15
C VAL A 108 -6.57 3.47 -16.68
N MET A 109 -7.61 4.09 -16.11
CA MET A 109 -8.03 3.82 -14.74
C MET A 109 -8.47 2.36 -14.57
N ASP A 110 -9.26 1.79 -15.47
CA ASP A 110 -9.68 0.38 -15.39
C ASP A 110 -8.50 -0.59 -15.48
N MET A 111 -7.55 -0.32 -16.39
CA MET A 111 -6.35 -1.13 -16.51
C MET A 111 -5.45 -1.02 -15.28
N GLY A 112 -5.35 0.15 -14.66
CA GLY A 112 -4.62 0.35 -13.40
C GLY A 112 -5.21 -0.43 -12.21
N LYS A 113 -6.49 -0.85 -12.27
CA LYS A 113 -7.08 -1.73 -11.25
C LYS A 113 -6.48 -3.14 -11.32
N ASN A 114 -5.87 -3.53 -12.43
CA ASN A 114 -5.26 -4.85 -12.53
C ASN A 114 -4.01 -4.95 -11.63
N PRO A 115 -3.94 -5.91 -10.69
CA PRO A 115 -2.74 -6.10 -9.87
C PRO A 115 -1.51 -6.58 -10.65
N GLY A 116 -1.72 -7.06 -11.88
CA GLY A 116 -0.66 -7.46 -12.81
C GLY A 116 -0.13 -8.87 -12.63
N LEU A 117 0.76 -9.27 -13.53
CA LEU A 117 1.52 -10.54 -13.50
C LEU A 117 0.67 -11.82 -13.35
N GLY A 118 -0.55 -11.85 -13.91
CA GLY A 118 -1.39 -13.05 -13.89
C GLY A 118 -2.24 -13.23 -12.64
N ILE A 119 -2.30 -12.25 -11.73
CA ILE A 119 -3.10 -12.34 -10.50
C ILE A 119 -4.59 -12.56 -10.80
N ARG A 120 -5.17 -11.85 -11.78
CA ARG A 120 -6.59 -12.03 -12.15
C ARG A 120 -6.90 -13.44 -12.66
N ASP A 121 -5.94 -14.12 -13.27
CA ASP A 121 -6.10 -15.52 -13.67
C ASP A 121 -6.10 -16.47 -12.48
N LEU A 122 -5.41 -16.15 -11.38
CA LEU A 122 -5.54 -16.89 -10.13
C LEU A 122 -6.93 -16.67 -9.50
N HIS A 123 -7.45 -15.44 -9.55
CA HIS A 123 -8.81 -15.14 -9.08
C HIS A 123 -9.86 -15.95 -9.84
N LYS A 124 -9.75 -16.05 -11.17
CA LYS A 124 -10.63 -16.89 -12.01
C LYS A 124 -10.58 -18.37 -11.63
N GLN A 125 -9.47 -18.84 -11.04
CA GLN A 125 -9.33 -20.20 -10.51
C GLN A 125 -9.86 -20.34 -9.07
N GLY A 126 -10.45 -19.28 -8.50
CA GLY A 126 -10.96 -19.26 -7.13
C GLY A 126 -9.91 -18.96 -6.06
N ILE A 127 -8.64 -18.73 -6.45
CA ILE A 127 -7.56 -18.36 -5.54
C ILE A 127 -7.62 -16.85 -5.35
N THR A 128 -8.22 -16.41 -4.25
CA THR A 128 -8.58 -15.02 -3.97
C THR A 128 -8.09 -14.54 -2.60
N GLY A 129 -7.45 -15.39 -1.80
CA GLY A 129 -7.11 -15.13 -0.40
C GLY A 129 -8.27 -15.46 0.55
N LYS A 130 -9.29 -16.18 0.07
CA LYS A 130 -10.46 -16.56 0.87
C LYS A 130 -10.05 -17.38 2.09
N GLY A 131 -10.55 -16.99 3.26
CA GLY A 131 -10.25 -17.66 4.54
C GLY A 131 -8.92 -17.21 5.17
N VAL A 132 -8.32 -16.12 4.66
CA VAL A 132 -7.12 -15.51 5.22
C VAL A 132 -7.46 -14.12 5.78
N ASN A 133 -6.87 -13.80 6.93
CA ASN A 133 -7.03 -12.52 7.60
C ASN A 133 -5.73 -11.73 7.52
N ILE A 134 -5.81 -10.50 7.02
CA ILE A 134 -4.69 -9.55 6.89
C ILE A 134 -4.92 -8.40 7.86
N ALA A 135 -3.92 -8.08 8.68
CA ALA A 135 -3.90 -6.83 9.42
C ALA A 135 -3.26 -5.73 8.57
N ILE A 136 -3.82 -4.52 8.60
CA ILE A 136 -3.27 -3.33 7.95
C ILE A 136 -3.13 -2.25 9.02
N VAL A 137 -1.93 -1.68 9.15
CA VAL A 137 -1.68 -0.53 10.03
C VAL A 137 -1.29 0.65 9.15
N ASP A 138 -2.16 1.64 9.09
CA ASP A 138 -1.97 2.81 8.21
C ASP A 138 -2.82 4.00 8.67
N GLN A 139 -2.99 5.03 7.84
CA GLN A 139 -3.71 6.27 8.16
C GLN A 139 -5.23 6.07 8.22
N GLY A 140 -5.99 7.10 8.56
CA GLY A 140 -7.44 7.09 8.65
C GLY A 140 -8.13 6.56 7.39
N LEU A 141 -9.04 5.60 7.59
CA LEU A 141 -9.84 4.93 6.56
C LEU A 141 -11.32 5.19 6.82
N ASN A 142 -12.13 5.34 5.76
CA ASN A 142 -13.58 5.14 5.88
C ASN A 142 -13.90 3.69 5.52
N PRO A 143 -14.61 2.94 6.38
CA PRO A 143 -14.85 1.52 6.19
C PRO A 143 -15.78 1.19 5.01
N ASN A 144 -16.49 2.18 4.46
CA ASN A 144 -17.63 1.97 3.56
C ASN A 144 -17.28 2.03 2.06
N HIS A 145 -16.00 2.13 1.69
CA HIS A 145 -15.59 2.10 0.29
C HIS A 145 -15.89 0.73 -0.36
N GLU A 146 -16.43 0.72 -1.58
CA GLU A 146 -16.91 -0.51 -2.24
C GLU A 146 -15.85 -1.59 -2.43
N GLU A 147 -14.59 -1.20 -2.58
CA GLU A 147 -13.45 -2.10 -2.72
C GLU A 147 -13.28 -3.05 -1.51
N PHE A 148 -13.61 -2.63 -0.29
CA PHE A 148 -13.27 -3.39 0.93
C PHE A 148 -14.33 -3.40 2.05
N ARG A 149 -15.45 -2.70 1.90
CA ARG A 149 -16.49 -2.61 2.95
C ARG A 149 -16.99 -3.96 3.46
N ASP A 150 -17.12 -4.94 2.56
CA ASP A 150 -17.64 -6.28 2.91
C ASP A 150 -16.55 -7.21 3.48
N LYS A 151 -15.31 -6.70 3.63
CA LYS A 151 -14.11 -7.46 4.05
C LYS A 151 -13.53 -6.94 5.36
N LEU A 152 -13.83 -5.69 5.72
CA LEU A 152 -13.38 -5.08 6.95
C LEU A 152 -14.19 -5.65 8.12
N VAL A 153 -13.52 -6.41 8.98
CA VAL A 153 -14.15 -7.04 10.16
C VAL A 153 -13.71 -6.39 11.48
N TRP A 154 -12.62 -5.62 11.43
CA TRP A 154 -12.12 -4.87 12.59
C TRP A 154 -11.54 -3.54 12.14
N TYR A 155 -11.87 -2.47 12.84
CA TYR A 155 -11.28 -1.14 12.70
C TYR A 155 -11.14 -0.49 14.07
N GLU A 156 -9.91 -0.15 14.44
CA GLU A 156 -9.60 0.62 15.66
C GLU A 156 -8.59 1.73 15.37
N GLU A 157 -8.46 2.69 16.29
CA GLU A 157 -7.50 3.78 16.18
C GLU A 157 -6.47 3.69 17.32
N ILE A 158 -5.18 3.80 16.99
CA ILE A 158 -4.08 3.95 17.96
C ILE A 158 -3.30 5.20 17.59
N HIS A 159 -3.41 6.23 18.43
CA HIS A 159 -2.73 7.52 18.20
C HIS A 159 -2.95 8.04 16.78
N SER A 160 -4.21 8.32 16.43
CA SER A 160 -4.59 8.86 15.12
C SER A 160 -4.98 10.32 15.23
N TYR A 161 -4.33 11.19 14.44
CA TYR A 161 -4.76 12.59 14.29
C TYR A 161 -5.80 12.79 13.17
N ASP A 162 -6.17 11.73 12.47
CA ASP A 162 -7.04 11.83 11.30
C ASP A 162 -8.48 12.16 11.69
N GLN A 163 -8.92 13.35 11.25
CA GLN A 163 -10.31 13.82 11.38
C GLN A 163 -11.16 13.49 10.15
N TYR A 164 -10.51 13.11 9.04
CA TYR A 164 -11.12 12.73 7.78
C TYR A 164 -10.36 11.54 7.21
N VAL A 165 -10.94 10.90 6.20
CA VAL A 165 -10.21 9.88 5.42
C VAL A 165 -8.91 10.47 4.89
N SER A 166 -7.80 9.76 5.14
CA SER A 166 -6.50 10.12 4.58
C SER A 166 -6.23 9.31 3.32
N MET A 167 -5.48 9.86 2.37
CA MET A 167 -5.20 9.23 1.07
C MET A 167 -4.63 7.81 1.20
N HIS A 168 -3.67 7.61 2.10
CA HIS A 168 -2.85 6.41 2.10
C HIS A 168 -3.61 5.16 2.59
N GLY A 169 -4.49 5.30 3.58
CA GLY A 169 -5.25 4.18 4.16
C GLY A 169 -6.12 3.42 3.15
N PRO A 170 -7.07 4.08 2.45
CA PRO A 170 -7.87 3.47 1.38
C PRO A 170 -7.00 2.93 0.24
N ALA A 171 -5.91 3.64 -0.10
CA ALA A 171 -5.01 3.21 -1.16
C ALA A 171 -4.41 1.84 -0.87
N VAL A 172 -3.69 1.68 0.25
CA VAL A 172 -3.00 0.43 0.59
C VAL A 172 -3.98 -0.70 0.90
N THR A 173 -5.13 -0.38 1.51
CA THR A 173 -6.19 -1.37 1.77
C THR A 173 -6.76 -1.93 0.48
N SER A 174 -7.09 -1.07 -0.47
CA SER A 174 -7.64 -1.51 -1.77
C SER A 174 -6.60 -2.27 -2.60
N LEU A 175 -5.32 -1.88 -2.58
CA LEU A 175 -4.26 -2.62 -3.28
C LEU A 175 -4.04 -4.03 -2.70
N ALA A 176 -4.30 -4.24 -1.40
CA ALA A 176 -4.23 -5.55 -0.77
C ALA A 176 -5.47 -6.40 -1.05
N VAL A 177 -6.66 -5.90 -0.72
CA VAL A 177 -7.91 -6.70 -0.65
C VAL A 177 -9.07 -6.17 -1.50
N GLY A 178 -8.85 -5.11 -2.27
CA GLY A 178 -9.85 -4.50 -3.14
C GLY A 178 -10.55 -5.54 -4.03
N GLN A 179 -11.86 -5.42 -4.17
CA GLN A 179 -12.69 -6.25 -5.02
C GLN A 179 -12.23 -6.25 -6.47
N SER A 180 -11.80 -5.10 -6.99
CA SER A 180 -11.33 -4.95 -8.36
C SER A 180 -9.86 -4.57 -8.47
N THR A 181 -9.31 -3.93 -7.43
CA THR A 181 -7.92 -3.42 -7.39
C THR A 181 -6.93 -4.33 -6.66
N GLY A 182 -7.43 -5.23 -5.82
CA GLY A 182 -6.65 -5.97 -4.83
C GLY A 182 -6.01 -7.24 -5.34
N VAL A 183 -4.89 -7.62 -4.72
CA VAL A 183 -4.24 -8.92 -4.96
C VAL A 183 -5.02 -10.07 -4.33
N ALA A 184 -5.60 -9.88 -3.14
CA ALA A 184 -6.34 -10.88 -2.38
C ALA A 184 -7.79 -10.43 -2.09
N PRO A 185 -8.67 -10.36 -3.10
CA PRO A 185 -10.04 -9.84 -2.95
C PRO A 185 -10.94 -10.65 -2.01
N GLY A 186 -10.56 -11.87 -1.64
CA GLY A 186 -11.30 -12.75 -0.73
C GLY A 186 -10.81 -12.73 0.72
N ALA A 187 -9.72 -12.02 1.03
CA ALA A 187 -9.20 -11.90 2.39
C ALA A 187 -10.02 -10.90 3.22
N LYS A 188 -10.10 -11.14 4.54
CA LYS A 188 -10.69 -10.17 5.50
C LYS A 188 -9.61 -9.24 6.06
N VAL A 189 -10.03 -8.06 6.50
CA VAL A 189 -9.15 -7.01 7.01
C VAL A 189 -9.39 -6.73 8.49
N TYR A 190 -8.29 -6.69 9.23
CA TYR A 190 -8.20 -6.09 10.55
C TYR A 190 -7.40 -4.80 10.43
N TYR A 191 -8.01 -3.65 10.68
CA TYR A 191 -7.40 -2.36 10.43
C TYR A 191 -7.10 -1.63 11.73
N ILE A 192 -5.90 -1.07 11.83
CA ILE A 192 -5.52 -0.13 12.88
C ILE A 192 -5.10 1.18 12.22
N ALA A 193 -5.89 2.23 12.44
CA ALA A 193 -5.53 3.56 12.02
C ALA A 193 -4.53 4.19 13.00
N SER A 194 -3.39 4.69 12.52
CA SER A 194 -2.36 5.28 13.35
C SER A 194 -1.57 6.36 12.64
N SER A 195 -1.23 7.42 13.37
CA SER A 195 -0.26 8.43 12.97
C SER A 195 1.10 8.07 13.56
N PHE A 196 2.13 7.93 12.74
CA PHE A 196 3.48 7.57 13.21
C PHE A 196 4.33 8.80 13.58
N TYR A 197 3.68 9.82 14.16
CA TYR A 197 4.30 11.08 14.53
C TYR A 197 3.62 11.71 15.75
N ASP A 198 4.35 12.56 16.45
CA ASP A 198 3.83 13.50 17.44
C ASP A 198 3.60 14.86 16.79
N VAL A 199 2.67 15.64 17.35
CA VAL A 199 2.45 17.04 16.98
C VAL A 199 2.82 17.91 18.18
N ASP A 200 3.79 18.81 18.00
CA ASP A 200 4.19 19.73 19.08
C ASP A 200 3.23 20.94 19.22
N GLU A 201 3.45 21.78 20.23
CA GLU A 201 2.67 23.01 20.48
C GLU A 201 2.69 24.01 19.32
N ASN A 202 3.66 23.88 18.40
CA ASN A 202 3.82 24.69 17.21
C ASN A 202 3.20 24.07 15.95
N GLN A 203 2.54 22.92 16.09
CA GLN A 203 2.01 22.11 15.00
C GLN A 203 3.09 21.53 14.09
N ASN A 204 4.31 21.38 14.59
CA ASN A 204 5.34 20.64 13.86
C ASN A 204 5.16 19.14 14.10
N PHE A 205 5.32 18.39 13.02
CA PHE A 205 5.28 16.93 13.02
C PHE A 205 6.66 16.38 13.35
N GLN A 206 6.73 15.45 14.31
CA GLN A 206 7.96 14.75 14.68
C GLN A 206 7.73 13.25 14.58
N THR A 207 8.50 12.54 13.75
CA THR A 207 8.37 11.08 13.65
C THR A 207 8.46 10.42 15.02
N ASN A 208 7.53 9.53 15.30
CA ASN A 208 7.53 8.67 16.47
C ASN A 208 6.94 7.30 16.10
N LEU A 209 7.83 6.35 15.84
CA LEU A 209 7.46 5.00 15.39
C LEU A 209 7.06 4.08 16.55
N THR A 210 7.08 4.53 17.81
CA THR A 210 6.59 3.70 18.92
C THR A 210 5.12 3.35 18.75
N TYR A 211 4.33 4.21 18.10
CA TYR A 211 2.93 3.94 17.76
C TYR A 211 2.79 2.81 16.72
N MET A 212 3.74 2.67 15.80
CA MET A 212 3.79 1.52 14.89
C MET A 212 4.09 0.23 15.65
N ALA A 213 5.04 0.25 16.59
CA ALA A 213 5.34 -0.91 17.44
C ALA A 213 4.12 -1.32 18.28
N ASN A 214 3.44 -0.33 18.90
CA ASN A 214 2.22 -0.55 19.67
C ASN A 214 1.10 -1.14 18.80
N ALA A 215 0.95 -0.68 17.56
CA ALA A 215 -0.03 -1.25 16.64
C ALA A 215 0.29 -2.70 16.25
N ILE A 216 1.56 -3.05 16.04
CA ILE A 216 1.96 -4.45 15.82
C ILE A 216 1.58 -5.30 17.05
N ASP A 217 1.98 -4.88 18.24
CA ASP A 217 1.68 -5.61 19.48
C ASP A 217 0.16 -5.74 19.69
N ARG A 218 -0.60 -4.69 19.36
CA ARG A 218 -2.05 -4.72 19.45
C ARG A 218 -2.69 -5.71 18.46
N VAL A 219 -2.16 -5.83 17.23
CA VAL A 219 -2.56 -6.92 16.33
C VAL A 219 -2.25 -8.28 16.98
N LEU A 220 -1.14 -8.44 17.70
CA LEU A 220 -0.84 -9.70 18.40
C LEU A 220 -1.86 -10.00 19.51
N GLU A 221 -2.29 -8.99 20.27
CA GLU A 221 -3.34 -9.13 21.30
C GLU A 221 -4.69 -9.53 20.69
N ILE A 222 -5.13 -8.83 19.64
CA ILE A 222 -6.34 -9.19 18.90
C ILE A 222 -6.21 -10.63 18.41
N ASN A 223 -5.06 -10.96 17.81
CA ASN A 223 -4.81 -12.29 17.28
C ASN A 223 -4.83 -13.36 18.36
N GLU A 224 -4.45 -13.09 19.61
CA GLU A 224 -4.58 -14.04 20.73
C GLU A 224 -6.04 -14.36 21.06
N ALA A 225 -6.92 -13.37 20.98
CA ALA A 225 -8.36 -13.52 21.25
C ALA A 225 -9.13 -14.25 20.13
N LEU A 226 -8.61 -14.28 18.91
CA LEU A 226 -9.25 -14.94 17.77
C LEU A 226 -9.19 -16.47 17.85
N ASP A 227 -10.19 -17.14 17.28
CA ASP A 227 -10.15 -18.58 17.06
C ASP A 227 -9.00 -19.00 16.12
N ALA A 228 -8.58 -20.27 16.19
CA ALA A 228 -7.49 -20.82 15.39
C ALA A 228 -7.65 -20.60 13.87
N GLN A 229 -8.87 -20.70 13.34
CA GLN A 229 -9.19 -20.49 11.93
C GLN A 229 -9.30 -19.02 11.52
N GLU A 230 -9.40 -18.09 12.47
CA GLU A 230 -9.47 -16.65 12.22
C GLU A 230 -8.13 -15.95 12.53
N LYS A 231 -7.06 -16.70 12.83
CA LYS A 231 -5.76 -16.08 13.15
C LYS A 231 -5.24 -15.24 11.98
N ILE A 232 -4.81 -14.03 12.30
CA ILE A 232 -4.06 -13.13 11.44
C ILE A 232 -2.66 -13.71 11.24
N LYS A 233 -2.24 -13.84 9.98
CA LYS A 233 -0.90 -14.34 9.60
C LYS A 233 -0.03 -13.30 8.91
N ILE A 234 -0.61 -12.14 8.60
CA ILE A 234 0.02 -11.10 7.79
C ILE A 234 -0.29 -9.75 8.42
N ILE A 235 0.72 -8.92 8.62
CA ILE A 235 0.58 -7.50 8.98
C ILE A 235 1.24 -6.68 7.86
N SER A 236 0.46 -5.84 7.21
CA SER A 236 0.89 -4.96 6.13
C SER A 236 1.01 -3.53 6.67
N ILE A 237 2.21 -2.96 6.66
CA ILE A 237 2.46 -1.60 7.15
C ILE A 237 3.24 -0.84 6.08
N SER A 238 2.57 0.04 5.35
CA SER A 238 3.17 0.75 4.22
C SER A 238 4.03 1.95 4.65
N ARG A 239 4.85 1.73 5.69
CA ARG A 239 5.89 2.63 6.19
C ARG A 239 7.03 1.81 6.76
N GLY A 240 8.25 2.11 6.32
CA GLY A 240 9.48 1.53 6.86
C GLY A 240 10.05 2.32 8.03
N PHE A 241 11.18 1.81 8.51
CA PHE A 241 11.99 2.38 9.59
C PHE A 241 13.46 2.09 9.28
N THR A 242 14.36 2.84 9.91
CA THR A 242 15.81 2.70 9.75
C THR A 242 16.48 2.38 11.07
N LEU A 243 17.53 1.57 11.03
CA LEU A 243 18.42 1.30 12.16
C LEU A 243 19.79 1.95 11.96
N GLY A 244 20.50 2.23 13.06
CA GLY A 244 21.87 2.74 13.02
C GLY A 244 21.95 4.26 13.02
N GLU A 245 22.85 4.85 12.22
CA GLU A 245 23.15 6.29 12.26
C GLU A 245 21.97 7.19 11.89
N GLN A 246 21.01 6.66 11.12
CA GLN A 246 19.81 7.38 10.67
C GLN A 246 18.55 6.89 11.39
N GLU A 247 18.69 6.30 12.58
CA GLU A 247 17.58 5.73 13.36
C GLU A 247 16.57 6.82 13.75
N GLU A 248 15.30 6.58 13.43
CA GLU A 248 14.17 7.41 13.86
C GLU A 248 13.71 6.99 15.27
N LYS A 249 13.08 7.91 16.01
CA LYS A 249 12.46 7.59 17.31
C LYS A 249 11.49 6.42 17.13
N GLY A 250 11.65 5.36 17.92
CA GLY A 250 10.78 4.18 17.86
C GLY A 250 11.23 3.06 16.91
N SER A 251 12.30 3.25 16.12
CA SER A 251 12.75 2.25 15.14
C SER A 251 13.13 0.90 15.78
N ARG A 252 13.79 0.90 16.94
CA ARG A 252 14.17 -0.35 17.63
C ARG A 252 12.95 -1.07 18.17
N GLU A 253 11.98 -0.33 18.70
CA GLU A 253 10.72 -0.86 19.20
C GLU A 253 9.92 -1.53 18.07
N VAL A 254 9.91 -0.93 16.88
CA VAL A 254 9.31 -1.55 15.68
C VAL A 254 10.04 -2.85 15.31
N TYR A 255 11.38 -2.82 15.24
CA TYR A 255 12.18 -4.01 14.95
C TYR A 255 11.84 -5.15 15.91
N GLU A 256 11.81 -4.87 17.21
CA GLU A 256 11.50 -5.87 18.25
C GLU A 256 10.05 -6.37 18.18
N ALA A 257 9.09 -5.50 17.87
CA ALA A 257 7.69 -5.89 17.66
C ALA A 257 7.55 -6.85 16.48
N ILE A 258 8.28 -6.60 15.39
CA ILE A 258 8.33 -7.52 14.24
C ILE A 258 8.96 -8.86 14.65
N GLU A 259 10.05 -8.87 15.44
CA GLU A 259 10.63 -10.12 15.95
C GLU A 259 9.67 -10.90 16.87
N ARG A 260 8.84 -10.21 17.67
CA ARG A 260 7.77 -10.86 18.45
C ARG A 260 6.71 -11.48 17.55
N ALA A 261 6.26 -10.77 16.51
CA ALA A 261 5.30 -11.28 15.53
C ALA A 261 5.85 -12.51 14.78
N LYS A 262 7.12 -12.47 14.36
CA LYS A 262 7.85 -13.59 13.72
C LYS A 262 7.84 -14.85 14.57
N LYS A 263 8.10 -14.73 15.89
CA LYS A 263 8.05 -15.86 16.84
C LYS A 263 6.65 -16.50 16.94
N LYS A 264 5.59 -15.74 16.65
CA LYS A 264 4.20 -16.23 16.57
C LYS A 264 3.81 -16.71 15.16
N GLY A 265 4.75 -16.74 14.22
CA GLY A 265 4.51 -17.19 12.84
C GLY A 265 3.76 -16.17 11.98
N ILE A 266 3.76 -14.89 12.37
CA ILE A 266 3.09 -13.81 11.64
C ILE A 266 4.13 -13.05 10.80
N PHE A 267 3.83 -12.86 9.53
CA PHE A 267 4.68 -12.08 8.62
C PHE A 267 4.32 -10.60 8.72
N VAL A 268 5.29 -9.75 9.06
CA VAL A 268 5.10 -8.28 9.03
C VAL A 268 5.87 -7.72 7.85
N ILE A 269 5.18 -7.04 6.94
CA ILE A 269 5.75 -6.47 5.73
C ILE A 269 5.76 -4.95 5.87
N THR A 270 6.94 -4.36 5.68
CA THR A 270 7.15 -2.91 5.68
C THR A 270 7.90 -2.46 4.42
N THR A 271 8.02 -1.15 4.18
CA THR A 271 8.89 -0.67 3.09
C THR A 271 10.38 -0.83 3.40
N SER A 272 10.73 -1.31 4.59
CA SER A 272 12.09 -1.67 5.05
C SER A 272 12.14 -3.13 5.48
N THR A 273 11.46 -4.02 4.72
CA THR A 273 11.39 -5.47 5.01
C THR A 273 12.78 -6.09 5.21
N ASN A 274 13.80 -5.53 4.57
CA ASN A 274 15.20 -5.94 4.68
C ASN A 274 15.80 -5.84 6.09
N GLU A 275 15.21 -5.02 6.98
CA GLU A 275 15.69 -4.88 8.36
C GLU A 275 15.44 -6.17 9.16
N ASN A 276 14.25 -6.79 9.02
CA ASN A 276 13.88 -8.01 9.75
C ASN A 276 14.00 -9.31 8.94
N TYR A 277 14.08 -9.19 7.61
CA TYR A 277 14.10 -10.30 6.67
C TYR A 277 15.22 -10.10 5.66
N GLN A 278 15.87 -11.18 5.17
CA GLN A 278 16.99 -11.05 4.22
C GLN A 278 16.52 -10.84 2.77
N VAL A 279 15.52 -9.97 2.57
CA VAL A 279 14.92 -9.67 1.26
C VAL A 279 14.62 -8.18 1.12
N ASN A 280 14.79 -7.65 -0.09
CA ASN A 280 14.30 -6.33 -0.47
C ASN A 280 13.02 -6.48 -1.29
N VAL A 281 12.00 -5.67 -1.04
CA VAL A 281 10.79 -5.62 -1.87
C VAL A 281 10.79 -4.32 -2.65
N LEU A 282 10.85 -4.42 -3.97
CA LEU A 282 11.05 -3.32 -4.90
C LEU A 282 9.92 -3.25 -5.93
N GLY A 283 9.81 -2.09 -6.58
CA GLY A 283 8.71 -1.77 -7.47
C GLY A 283 9.04 -1.90 -8.96
N LEU A 284 8.15 -2.52 -9.69
CA LEU A 284 8.10 -2.52 -11.14
C LEU A 284 7.21 -1.37 -11.64
N GLY A 285 7.61 -0.79 -12.76
CA GLY A 285 6.79 0.14 -13.53
C GLY A 285 6.52 -0.34 -14.95
N ARG A 286 5.57 0.29 -15.62
CA ARG A 286 5.18 0.00 -17.01
C ARG A 286 4.65 1.27 -17.66
N ASN A 287 4.49 1.27 -18.98
CA ASN A 287 3.74 2.33 -19.65
C ASN A 287 2.23 2.19 -19.37
N ALA A 288 1.51 3.32 -19.41
CA ALA A 288 0.10 3.38 -19.05
C ALA A 288 -0.78 2.48 -19.93
N ASP A 289 -0.42 2.28 -21.20
CA ASP A 289 -1.12 1.47 -22.22
C ASP A 289 -0.63 0.01 -22.31
N ALA A 290 0.50 -0.31 -21.66
CA ALA A 290 1.07 -1.64 -21.71
C ALA A 290 0.27 -2.64 -20.84
N ASN A 291 0.08 -3.86 -21.35
CA ASN A 291 -0.73 -4.86 -20.69
C ASN A 291 -0.08 -5.36 -19.37
N PRO A 292 -0.73 -5.16 -18.20
CA PRO A 292 -0.18 -5.52 -16.89
C PRO A 292 -0.04 -7.03 -16.66
N GLU A 293 -0.62 -7.88 -17.51
CA GLU A 293 -0.52 -9.34 -17.37
C GLU A 293 0.83 -9.89 -17.85
N HIS A 294 1.56 -9.15 -18.68
CA HIS A 294 2.79 -9.62 -19.32
C HIS A 294 4.02 -9.04 -18.63
N ILE A 295 4.95 -9.90 -18.22
CA ILE A 295 6.23 -9.49 -17.64
C ILE A 295 7.04 -8.56 -18.58
N ASP A 296 6.89 -8.75 -19.89
CA ASP A 296 7.59 -7.95 -20.90
C ASP A 296 7.17 -6.47 -20.89
N ALA A 297 6.01 -6.14 -20.32
CA ALA A 297 5.55 -4.76 -20.13
C ALA A 297 6.29 -4.01 -19.00
N TYR A 298 6.97 -4.72 -18.10
CA TYR A 298 7.51 -4.12 -16.87
C TYR A 298 9.01 -3.77 -16.93
N ASP A 299 9.37 -2.61 -16.41
CA ASP A 299 10.74 -2.19 -16.13
C ASP A 299 10.86 -1.81 -14.65
N LYS A 300 11.98 -1.22 -14.22
CA LYS A 300 12.11 -0.56 -12.93
C LYS A 300 11.01 0.49 -12.76
N GLY A 301 10.47 0.57 -11.55
CA GLY A 301 9.59 1.67 -11.17
C GLY A 301 10.25 3.03 -11.41
N MET A 302 9.46 4.04 -11.76
CA MET A 302 9.94 5.34 -12.24
C MET A 302 10.91 5.99 -11.26
N PHE A 303 10.58 6.05 -9.96
CA PHE A 303 11.50 6.64 -8.98
C PHE A 303 12.74 5.76 -8.71
N LEU A 304 12.69 4.46 -9.02
CA LEU A 304 13.81 3.53 -8.86
C LEU A 304 14.81 3.58 -10.00
N LYS A 305 14.45 4.16 -11.16
CA LYS A 305 15.38 4.34 -12.29
C LYS A 305 16.60 5.19 -11.91
N ASN A 306 16.42 6.13 -10.99
CA ASN A 306 17.47 7.04 -10.51
C ASN A 306 18.13 6.58 -9.19
N VAL A 307 17.74 5.42 -8.66
CA VAL A 307 18.30 4.86 -7.43
C VAL A 307 19.35 3.83 -7.80
N ASN A 308 20.62 4.16 -7.52
CA ASN A 308 21.70 3.18 -7.58
C ASN A 308 21.59 2.26 -6.37
N PHE A 309 20.98 1.08 -6.57
CA PHE A 309 21.13 0.00 -5.62
C PHE A 309 22.58 -0.46 -5.63
N VAL A 310 23.20 -0.50 -4.46
CA VAL A 310 24.32 -1.43 -4.29
C VAL A 310 23.68 -2.80 -4.47
N GLU A 311 24.16 -3.59 -5.43
CA GLU A 311 23.89 -5.02 -5.49
C GLU A 311 24.49 -5.66 -4.22
N ASP A 312 23.88 -5.40 -3.07
CA ASP A 312 24.17 -6.12 -1.84
C ASP A 312 23.69 -7.56 -2.05
N GLU A 313 24.30 -8.49 -1.30
CA GLU A 313 24.07 -9.94 -1.30
C GLU A 313 22.62 -10.37 -0.94
N MET A 314 21.65 -9.46 -0.98
CA MET A 314 20.26 -9.65 -0.59
C MET A 314 19.35 -10.01 -1.77
N ASN A 315 18.39 -10.90 -1.54
CA ASN A 315 17.41 -11.28 -2.56
C ASN A 315 16.42 -10.14 -2.81
N ASN A 316 16.43 -9.58 -4.02
CA ASN A 316 15.44 -8.60 -4.45
C ASN A 316 14.16 -9.31 -4.93
N ILE A 317 13.00 -8.77 -4.56
CA ILE A 317 11.68 -9.22 -5.01
C ILE A 317 11.01 -8.02 -5.68
N TRP A 318 10.83 -8.09 -7.00
CA TRP A 318 10.22 -7.03 -7.79
C TRP A 318 8.74 -7.32 -8.03
N VAL A 319 7.89 -6.38 -7.66
CA VAL A 319 6.42 -6.51 -7.78
C VAL A 319 5.79 -5.26 -8.43
N PRO A 320 4.60 -5.36 -9.05
CA PRO A 320 3.91 -4.22 -9.68
C PRO A 320 3.66 -3.06 -8.71
N MET A 321 4.06 -1.85 -9.12
CA MET A 321 3.98 -0.64 -8.28
C MET A 321 3.40 0.56 -9.02
N ASP A 322 3.95 0.92 -10.18
CA ASP A 322 3.49 2.07 -10.97
C ASP A 322 2.25 1.73 -11.80
N MET A 323 1.60 2.76 -12.36
CA MET A 323 0.39 2.66 -13.19
C MET A 323 -0.73 1.88 -12.49
N ARG A 324 -1.00 2.23 -11.23
CA ARG A 324 -1.99 1.55 -10.38
C ARG A 324 -3.16 2.46 -10.05
N THR A 325 -4.35 1.86 -10.04
CA THR A 325 -5.58 2.48 -9.57
C THR A 325 -5.93 1.92 -8.20
N TYR A 326 -6.34 2.81 -7.29
CA TYR A 326 -6.71 2.47 -5.92
C TYR A 326 -7.91 3.30 -5.45
N ALA A 327 -8.53 2.86 -4.35
CA ALA A 327 -9.65 3.54 -3.72
C ALA A 327 -9.26 4.97 -3.31
N SER A 328 -10.08 5.94 -3.68
CA SER A 328 -9.85 7.34 -3.33
C SER A 328 -10.26 7.65 -1.90
N PHE A 329 -9.70 8.74 -1.36
CA PHE A 329 -10.07 9.31 -0.07
C PHE A 329 -11.16 10.39 -0.19
N THR A 330 -11.92 10.39 -1.28
CA THR A 330 -12.95 11.42 -1.57
C THR A 330 -14.39 10.92 -1.61
N GLY A 331 -14.58 9.62 -1.75
CA GLY A 331 -15.92 9.03 -1.77
C GLY A 331 -15.84 7.51 -1.68
N THR A 332 -16.99 6.87 -1.48
CA THR A 332 -17.09 5.41 -1.32
C THR A 332 -17.02 4.64 -2.64
N GLN A 333 -17.03 5.34 -3.77
CA GLN A 333 -17.00 4.82 -5.14
C GLN A 333 -15.97 5.55 -6.02
N ASP A 334 -15.13 6.38 -5.40
CA ASP A 334 -14.16 7.21 -6.11
C ASP A 334 -12.83 6.49 -6.19
N TYR A 335 -12.09 6.70 -7.28
CA TYR A 335 -10.80 6.08 -7.52
C TYR A 335 -9.75 7.14 -7.85
N THR A 336 -8.49 6.81 -7.54
CA THR A 336 -7.31 7.54 -8.00
C THR A 336 -6.47 6.61 -8.84
N PHE A 337 -6.04 7.09 -10.02
CA PHE A 337 -4.98 6.48 -10.81
C PHE A 337 -3.67 7.22 -10.53
N ALA A 338 -2.61 6.47 -10.21
CA ALA A 338 -1.27 7.00 -10.08
C ALA A 338 -0.34 6.41 -11.16
N SER A 339 0.21 7.29 -12.00
CA SER A 339 1.27 6.96 -12.97
C SER A 339 2.50 6.38 -12.26
N GLN A 340 2.88 6.97 -11.14
CA GLN A 340 4.02 6.59 -10.32
C GLN A 340 3.57 6.14 -8.93
N GLY A 341 4.10 5.03 -8.45
CA GLY A 341 3.89 4.53 -7.09
C GLY A 341 5.09 4.76 -6.18
N GLY A 342 4.91 4.49 -4.90
CA GLY A 342 5.98 4.38 -3.91
C GLY A 342 6.15 2.94 -3.40
N LEU A 343 7.21 2.66 -2.63
CA LEU A 343 7.36 1.33 -2.00
C LEU A 343 6.15 0.95 -1.12
N SER A 344 5.40 1.92 -0.64
CA SER A 344 4.14 1.70 0.07
C SER A 344 3.08 0.92 -0.74
N TRP A 345 3.22 0.81 -2.07
CA TRP A 345 2.31 0.06 -2.96
C TRP A 345 2.77 -1.39 -3.10
N VAL A 346 4.07 -1.67 -2.93
CA VAL A 346 4.63 -3.04 -3.02
C VAL A 346 4.30 -3.87 -1.78
N VAL A 347 4.22 -3.22 -0.62
CA VAL A 347 3.88 -3.84 0.67
C VAL A 347 2.51 -4.54 0.65
N PRO A 348 1.39 -3.86 0.33
CA PRO A 348 0.07 -4.50 0.27
C PRO A 348 -0.03 -5.52 -0.87
N TRP A 349 0.72 -5.32 -1.96
CA TRP A 349 0.76 -6.28 -3.06
C TRP A 349 1.36 -7.62 -2.59
N LEU A 350 2.51 -7.58 -1.91
CA LEU A 350 3.17 -8.80 -1.40
C LEU A 350 2.37 -9.44 -0.25
N ALA A 351 1.74 -8.63 0.60
CA ALA A 351 0.82 -9.10 1.63
C ALA A 351 -0.34 -9.90 1.02
N GLY A 352 -0.97 -9.36 -0.02
CA GLY A 352 -2.02 -10.05 -0.76
C GLY A 352 -1.51 -11.33 -1.44
N MET A 353 -0.30 -11.32 -2.03
CA MET A 353 0.28 -12.52 -2.63
C MET A 353 0.49 -13.63 -1.60
N TYR A 354 0.98 -13.29 -0.39
CA TYR A 354 1.09 -14.29 0.67
C TYR A 354 -0.28 -14.82 1.11
N ALA A 355 -1.32 -13.98 1.13
CA ALA A 355 -2.69 -14.44 1.40
C ALA A 355 -3.21 -15.42 0.33
N LEU A 356 -2.91 -15.20 -0.96
CA LEU A 356 -3.22 -16.17 -2.02
C LEU A 356 -2.53 -17.53 -1.76
N CYS A 357 -1.26 -17.50 -1.36
CA CYS A 357 -0.50 -18.72 -1.01
C CYS A 357 -1.08 -19.43 0.21
N LEU A 358 -1.50 -18.69 1.25
CA LEU A 358 -2.11 -19.26 2.46
C LEU A 358 -3.47 -19.89 2.19
N GLN A 359 -4.25 -19.39 1.22
CA GLN A 359 -5.47 -20.10 0.80
C GLN A 359 -5.14 -21.48 0.21
N VAL A 360 -4.07 -21.59 -0.56
CA VAL A 360 -3.65 -22.86 -1.19
C VAL A 360 -3.02 -23.81 -0.16
N LYS A 361 -2.19 -23.28 0.73
CA LYS A 361 -1.55 -24.05 1.80
C LYS A 361 -1.64 -23.28 3.13
N PRO A 362 -2.69 -23.52 3.95
CA PRO A 362 -2.90 -22.80 5.19
C PRO A 362 -1.77 -22.94 6.21
N THR A 363 -0.94 -23.98 6.12
CA THR A 363 0.20 -24.23 7.01
C THR A 363 1.52 -23.61 6.53
N LEU A 364 1.53 -22.94 5.37
CA LEU A 364 2.74 -22.34 4.81
C LEU A 364 3.33 -21.27 5.74
N THR A 365 4.57 -21.46 6.18
CA THR A 365 5.28 -20.47 6.99
C THR A 365 5.72 -19.28 6.13
N TYR A 366 5.97 -18.13 6.75
CA TYR A 366 6.44 -16.96 5.99
C TYR A 366 7.85 -17.18 5.44
N GLN A 367 8.68 -17.99 6.12
CA GLN A 367 10.01 -18.36 5.65
C GLN A 367 9.92 -19.18 4.38
N ASP A 368 9.06 -20.21 4.37
CA ASP A 368 8.84 -21.03 3.18
C ASP A 368 8.25 -20.19 2.05
N PHE A 369 7.33 -19.27 2.36
CA PHE A 369 6.81 -18.32 1.37
C PHE A 369 7.93 -17.49 0.73
N LEU A 370 8.78 -16.82 1.52
CA LEU A 370 9.88 -16.00 1.00
C LEU A 370 10.89 -16.83 0.20
N ASN A 371 11.22 -18.04 0.67
CA ASN A 371 12.10 -18.97 -0.04
C ASN A 371 11.51 -19.39 -1.39
N LEU A 372 10.21 -19.72 -1.43
CA LEU A 372 9.51 -20.08 -2.66
C LEU A 372 9.37 -18.90 -3.61
N VAL A 373 9.15 -17.68 -3.10
CA VAL A 373 9.17 -16.46 -3.92
C VAL A 373 10.52 -16.38 -4.62
N CYS A 374 11.62 -16.38 -3.87
CA CYS A 374 12.99 -16.27 -4.42
C CYS A 374 13.27 -17.38 -5.46
N ALA A 375 12.89 -18.62 -5.14
CA ALA A 375 13.11 -19.79 -6.00
C ALA A 375 12.24 -19.82 -7.28
N THR A 376 11.20 -19.00 -7.37
CA THR A 376 10.28 -18.97 -8.53
C THR A 376 10.35 -17.67 -9.31
N THR A 377 11.24 -16.75 -8.94
CA THR A 377 11.41 -15.48 -9.65
C THR A 377 11.96 -15.65 -11.07
N GLN A 378 11.76 -14.62 -11.88
CA GLN A 378 12.33 -14.50 -13.23
C GLN A 378 13.32 -13.34 -13.30
N THR A 379 14.28 -13.47 -14.21
CA THR A 379 15.22 -12.41 -14.58
C THR A 379 14.80 -11.75 -15.89
N LYS A 380 14.92 -10.42 -15.97
CA LYS A 380 14.62 -9.64 -17.18
C LYS A 380 15.65 -8.53 -17.40
N SER A 381 16.01 -8.28 -18.66
CA SER A 381 16.77 -7.06 -19.04
C SER A 381 15.85 -5.86 -19.18
N CYS A 382 16.26 -4.73 -18.60
CA CYS A 382 15.61 -3.43 -18.70
C CYS A 382 16.02 -2.66 -19.96
N GLU A 383 15.23 -1.65 -20.30
CA GLU A 383 15.51 -0.72 -21.42
C GLU A 383 16.81 0.07 -21.21
N ASP A 384 17.15 0.38 -19.95
CA ASP A 384 18.39 1.07 -19.56
C ASP A 384 19.64 0.17 -19.63
N GLY A 385 19.49 -1.09 -20.03
CA GLY A 385 20.56 -2.09 -20.12
C GLY A 385 20.86 -2.81 -18.80
N SER A 386 20.23 -2.43 -17.69
CA SER A 386 20.35 -3.15 -16.42
C SER A 386 19.55 -4.46 -16.43
N VAL A 387 19.74 -5.29 -15.41
CA VAL A 387 19.06 -6.58 -15.27
C VAL A 387 18.31 -6.64 -13.95
N LEU A 388 17.00 -6.88 -14.02
CA LEU A 388 16.17 -7.19 -12.87
C LEU A 388 16.26 -8.68 -12.58
N GLN A 389 16.93 -9.03 -11.49
CA GLN A 389 16.84 -10.36 -10.89
C GLN A 389 15.76 -10.31 -9.81
N GLY A 390 14.83 -11.26 -9.82
CA GLY A 390 13.85 -11.39 -8.75
C GLY A 390 12.43 -10.91 -9.08
N ILE A 391 12.04 -10.84 -10.35
CA ILE A 391 10.65 -10.51 -10.72
C ILE A 391 9.74 -11.66 -10.28
N ILE A 392 8.79 -11.38 -9.40
CA ILE A 392 7.90 -12.40 -8.86
C ILE A 392 7.03 -13.03 -9.96
N GLN A 393 6.76 -14.34 -9.84
CA GLN A 393 5.91 -15.08 -10.77
C GLN A 393 4.71 -15.70 -10.03
N PRO A 394 3.57 -14.99 -9.88
CA PRO A 394 2.44 -15.45 -9.06
C PRO A 394 1.96 -16.87 -9.38
N LYS A 395 1.80 -17.20 -10.66
CA LYS A 395 1.35 -18.54 -11.10
C LYS A 395 2.38 -19.63 -10.78
N ALA A 396 3.67 -19.34 -10.98
CA ALA A 396 4.74 -20.30 -10.67
C ALA A 396 4.86 -20.51 -9.16
N LEU A 397 4.75 -19.43 -8.37
CA LEU A 397 4.74 -19.45 -6.92
C LEU A 397 3.59 -20.30 -6.37
N ILE A 398 2.35 -20.06 -6.81
CA ILE A 398 1.19 -20.86 -6.40
C ILE A 398 1.38 -22.35 -6.73
N LYS A 399 1.92 -22.67 -7.91
CA LYS A 399 2.23 -24.05 -8.32
C LYS A 399 3.32 -24.69 -7.46
N ALA A 400 4.28 -23.90 -6.97
CA ALA A 400 5.33 -24.40 -6.07
C ALA A 400 4.77 -24.63 -4.66
N VAL A 401 3.94 -23.71 -4.17
CA VAL A 401 3.24 -23.83 -2.87
C VAL A 401 2.37 -25.08 -2.82
N SER A 402 1.64 -25.40 -3.90
CA SER A 402 0.77 -26.58 -3.95
C SER A 402 1.50 -27.94 -3.93
N LYS A 403 2.84 -27.93 -4.08
CA LYS A 403 3.68 -29.16 -4.12
C LYS A 403 4.40 -29.43 -2.80
N GLN A 404 4.49 -28.43 -1.93
CA GLN A 404 5.02 -28.58 -0.57
C GLN A 404 3.98 -29.30 0.27
#